data_AF-A0A957Z073-F1
#
_entry.id   AF-A0A957Z073-F1
#
_cell.length_a   1.000
_cell.length_b   1.000
_cell.length_c   1.000
_cell.angle_alpha   90.00
_cell.angle_beta   90.00
_cell.angle_gamma   90.00
#
_symmetry.space_group_name_H-M   'P 1'
#
loop_
_entity.id
_entity.type
_entity.pdbx_description
1 polymer ?
#
loop_
_entity_poly.entity_id
_entity_poly.type
_entity_poly.pdbx_seq_one_letter_code
_entity_poly.pdbx_strand_id
1 'polypeptide(L)'
;RVLDPVKVAQVWTVRKAGLNILMSRRGDHKPITGIEDVSVPQEQLADYLQRMLDFCQKENQIGEVAVYAHASAGCLHVRPLLNMKDGADIAKLRAVGEYAADLAVQYSGVMSGEHGDGFARSAYNPKLFGETLYNALRETKAIFDPHNLMNPGKIVDAPLPTENLRMGPTYQTIKLQTVFDWGADGGYAPAIEMCNGAGVCRKLGAGTMCPSYMATRDEHDTTRARANALRNAMAGRISPNELFSTEMYGVMDLCLGCKACKSECPSAVDMAKIKAEYLVHYYQHNGLPLFNRLMGWLPTLNALLYRLPEPVSAPLVSLINWGMKQDSTKGLLEKIGIHPERTLPAYAPQTFARWFYTQQATEGTAQRTSQPATEKSTEKSTEKSVILFHDTWTNYNETHLGEAAVRLLSAAGYHVQLAAGRQCCGRPLITGGQADKAKPW
;
A
#
# COMPACT_ATOMS: atom_id res chain seq x y z
N ARG A 1 19.04 17.70 22.72
CA ARG A 1 19.64 17.45 21.38
C ARG A 1 19.83 15.95 21.23
N VAL A 2 19.43 15.36 20.10
CA VAL A 2 19.70 13.94 19.80
C VAL A 2 21.06 13.87 19.12
N LEU A 3 22.03 13.17 19.71
CA LEU A 3 23.42 13.12 19.22
C LEU A 3 23.84 11.72 18.72
N ASP A 4 23.13 10.68 19.15
CA ASP A 4 23.36 9.31 18.65
C ASP A 4 22.99 9.22 17.16
N PRO A 5 23.90 8.77 16.27
CA PRO A 5 23.67 8.75 14.82
C PRO A 5 22.42 7.97 14.39
N VAL A 6 22.12 6.86 15.08
CA VAL A 6 20.94 6.03 14.78
C VAL A 6 19.66 6.81 15.11
N LYS A 7 19.58 7.40 16.30
CA LYS A 7 18.43 8.25 16.68
C LYS A 7 18.32 9.51 15.82
N VAL A 8 19.44 10.11 15.42
CA VAL A 8 19.43 11.24 14.47
C VAL A 8 18.80 10.81 13.14
N ALA A 9 19.19 9.67 12.60
CA ALA A 9 18.60 9.13 11.37
C ALA A 9 17.09 8.85 11.50
N GLN A 10 16.64 8.38 12.66
CA GLN A 10 15.21 8.18 12.95
C GLN A 10 14.43 9.50 12.94
N VAL A 11 14.95 10.55 13.58
CA VAL A 11 14.32 11.89 13.55
C VAL A 11 14.22 12.41 12.12
N TRP A 12 15.28 12.29 11.32
CA TRP A 12 15.26 12.66 9.91
C TRP A 12 14.27 11.84 9.09
N THR A 13 14.10 10.56 9.41
CA THR A 13 13.12 9.69 8.75
C THR A 13 11.70 10.21 8.95
N VAL A 14 11.35 10.65 10.16
CA VAL A 14 10.04 11.27 10.44
C VAL A 14 9.85 12.54 9.60
N ARG A 15 10.84 13.46 9.59
CA ARG A 15 10.74 14.71 8.80
C ARG A 15 10.60 14.45 7.30
N LYS A 16 11.31 13.46 6.76
CA LYS A 16 11.24 13.06 5.34
C LYS A 16 9.89 12.41 4.99
N ALA A 17 9.31 11.66 5.93
CA ALA A 17 8.02 11.00 5.75
C ALA A 17 6.82 11.92 6.02
N GLY A 18 7.03 13.08 6.68
CA GLY A 18 5.98 13.95 7.22
C GLY A 18 4.82 14.24 6.26
N LEU A 19 5.11 14.64 5.01
CA LEU A 19 4.08 14.88 4.01
C LEU A 19 3.21 13.65 3.76
N ASN A 20 3.84 12.49 3.57
CA ASN A 20 3.12 11.25 3.25
C ASN A 20 2.31 10.76 4.45
N ILE A 21 2.77 11.02 5.68
CA ILE A 21 2.04 10.76 6.93
C ILE A 21 0.83 11.69 7.04
N LEU A 22 0.99 12.99 6.75
CA LEU A 22 -0.14 13.94 6.74
C LEU A 22 -1.21 13.53 5.71
N MET A 23 -0.78 13.10 4.53
CA MET A 23 -1.67 12.58 3.48
C MET A 23 -2.29 11.20 3.82
N SER A 24 -1.78 10.49 4.83
CA SER A 24 -2.27 9.17 5.24
C SER A 24 -3.55 9.23 6.09
N ARG A 25 -4.00 10.43 6.49
CA ARG A 25 -5.31 10.66 7.14
C ARG A 25 -6.43 10.00 6.33
N ARG A 26 -7.36 9.30 6.99
CA ARG A 26 -8.56 8.73 6.35
C ARG A 26 -9.67 9.78 6.21
N GLY A 27 -10.51 9.62 5.19
CA GLY A 27 -11.58 10.57 4.84
C GLY A 27 -11.21 11.49 3.67
N ASP A 28 -12.20 12.27 3.24
CA ASP A 28 -12.12 13.11 2.03
C ASP A 28 -11.35 14.42 2.23
N HIS A 29 -11.29 14.93 3.47
CA HIS A 29 -10.50 16.11 3.80
C HIS A 29 -9.02 15.74 3.87
N LYS A 30 -8.22 16.30 2.95
CA LYS A 30 -6.78 16.05 2.82
C LYS A 30 -6.01 17.37 2.90
N PRO A 31 -4.72 17.38 3.30
CA PRO A 31 -3.90 18.58 3.28
C PRO A 31 -3.48 18.91 1.84
N ILE A 32 -4.28 19.74 1.17
CA ILE A 32 -4.23 19.99 -0.27
C ILE A 32 -3.03 20.86 -0.65
N THR A 33 -2.44 20.55 -1.80
CA THR A 33 -1.39 21.33 -2.47
C THR A 33 -1.96 22.51 -3.24
N GLY A 34 -1.18 23.57 -3.38
CA GLY A 34 -1.46 24.76 -4.17
C GLY A 34 -0.57 25.92 -3.74
N ILE A 35 -0.46 26.10 -2.43
CA ILE A 35 0.26 27.23 -1.78
C ILE A 35 1.37 26.77 -0.83
N GLU A 36 1.74 25.49 -0.87
CA GLU A 36 2.62 24.87 0.11
C GLU A 36 4.11 25.12 -0.12
N ASP A 37 4.49 26.11 -0.92
CA ASP A 37 5.90 26.31 -1.28
C ASP A 37 6.26 27.79 -1.37
N VAL A 38 5.49 28.62 -0.67
CA VAL A 38 5.71 30.08 -0.69
C VAL A 38 6.98 30.40 0.09
N SER A 39 7.83 31.22 -0.50
CA SER A 39 9.05 31.73 0.13
C SER A 39 9.01 33.24 0.29
N VAL A 40 9.31 33.70 1.49
CA VAL A 40 9.41 35.13 1.86
C VAL A 40 10.71 35.37 2.64
N PRO A 41 11.18 36.62 2.77
CA PRO A 41 12.33 36.93 3.62
C PRO A 41 12.15 36.35 5.04
N GLN A 42 13.22 35.81 5.62
CA GLN A 42 13.16 35.02 6.85
C GLN A 42 12.59 35.82 8.04
N GLU A 43 12.92 37.11 8.11
CA GLU A 43 12.44 38.05 9.10
C GLU A 43 10.92 38.29 9.02
N GLN A 44 10.29 38.01 7.88
CA GLN A 44 8.85 38.13 7.65
C GLN A 44 8.09 36.81 7.81
N LEU A 45 8.79 35.68 7.98
CA LEU A 45 8.23 34.34 7.92
C LEU A 45 7.09 34.12 8.95
N ALA A 46 7.28 34.62 10.17
CA ALA A 46 6.31 34.48 11.25
C ALA A 46 5.02 35.27 10.97
N ASP A 47 5.16 36.51 10.49
CA ASP A 47 4.03 37.38 10.16
C ASP A 47 3.25 36.84 8.96
N TYR A 48 3.96 36.43 7.90
CA TYR A 48 3.36 35.77 6.74
C TYR A 48 2.54 34.54 7.17
N LEU A 49 3.13 33.65 7.99
CA LEU A 49 2.45 32.45 8.45
C LEU A 49 1.20 32.79 9.28
N GLN A 50 1.30 33.75 10.20
CA GLN A 50 0.17 34.14 11.03
C GLN A 50 -0.99 34.69 10.20
N ARG A 51 -0.70 35.54 9.21
CA ARG A 51 -1.71 36.09 8.30
C ARG A 51 -2.35 35.00 7.43
N MET A 52 -1.57 34.04 6.94
CA MET A 52 -2.10 32.89 6.21
C MET A 52 -3.04 32.02 7.07
N LEU A 53 -2.66 31.76 8.32
CA LEU A 53 -3.48 30.98 9.24
C LEU A 53 -4.77 31.73 9.60
N ASP A 54 -4.67 33.03 9.87
CA ASP A 54 -5.82 33.90 10.14
C ASP A 54 -6.78 33.94 8.96
N PHE A 55 -6.27 34.14 7.73
CA PHE A 55 -7.10 34.11 6.53
C PHE A 55 -7.80 32.75 6.35
N CYS A 56 -7.06 31.65 6.51
CA CYS A 56 -7.64 30.31 6.42
C CYS A 56 -8.75 30.10 7.45
N GLN A 57 -8.51 30.43 8.72
CA GLN A 57 -9.41 30.09 9.83
C GLN A 57 -10.55 31.08 10.02
N LYS A 58 -10.26 32.38 10.01
CA LYS A 58 -11.21 33.45 10.37
C LYS A 58 -12.02 33.91 9.17
N GLU A 59 -11.37 34.05 8.01
CA GLU A 59 -12.00 34.64 6.83
C GLU A 59 -12.58 33.56 5.90
N ASN A 60 -11.87 32.45 5.72
CA ASN A 60 -12.22 31.42 4.74
C ASN A 60 -12.74 30.10 5.36
N GLN A 61 -12.89 30.06 6.69
CA GLN A 61 -13.55 28.97 7.44
C GLN A 61 -12.93 27.57 7.18
N ILE A 62 -11.61 27.50 7.15
CA ILE A 62 -10.82 26.28 7.05
C ILE A 62 -10.37 25.89 8.46
N GLY A 63 -10.95 24.84 9.02
CA GLY A 63 -10.73 24.46 10.42
C GLY A 63 -9.33 23.94 10.74
N GLU A 64 -8.68 23.24 9.80
CA GLU A 64 -7.36 22.65 9.99
C GLU A 64 -6.40 23.03 8.85
N VAL A 65 -5.16 23.39 9.22
CA VAL A 65 -4.10 23.71 8.27
C VAL A 65 -2.83 22.99 8.72
N ALA A 66 -2.25 22.19 7.83
CA ALA A 66 -0.97 21.54 8.10
C ALA A 66 0.17 22.47 7.69
N VAL A 67 1.17 22.63 8.57
CA VAL A 67 2.32 23.51 8.35
C VAL A 67 3.61 22.77 8.64
N TYR A 68 4.56 22.88 7.71
CA TYR A 68 5.98 22.56 7.93
C TYR A 68 6.83 23.53 7.13
N ALA A 69 8.14 23.56 7.34
CA ALA A 69 8.98 24.60 6.74
C ALA A 69 10.39 24.12 6.44
N HIS A 70 11.04 24.87 5.55
CA HIS A 70 12.48 25.06 5.49
C HIS A 70 12.76 26.47 6.01
N ALA A 71 12.57 26.67 7.32
CA ALA A 71 12.52 28.01 7.91
C ALA A 71 13.78 28.85 7.68
N SER A 72 14.96 28.22 7.65
CA SER A 72 16.22 28.90 7.34
C SER A 72 16.34 29.41 5.90
N ALA A 73 15.51 28.88 4.99
CA ALA A 73 15.42 29.31 3.59
C ALA A 73 14.21 30.21 3.33
N GLY A 74 13.44 30.57 4.38
CA GLY A 74 12.24 31.39 4.22
C GLY A 74 11.07 30.66 3.53
N CYS A 75 11.14 29.33 3.34
CA CYS A 75 10.11 28.55 2.63
C CYS A 75 9.12 27.88 3.60
N LEU A 76 7.83 28.14 3.40
CA LEU A 76 6.73 27.57 4.18
C LEU A 76 5.88 26.61 3.36
N HIS A 77 5.56 25.48 3.99
CA HIS A 77 4.65 24.47 3.49
C HIS A 77 3.33 24.52 4.22
N VAL A 78 2.47 25.45 3.79
CA VAL A 78 1.10 25.62 4.28
C VAL A 78 0.15 24.80 3.42
N ARG A 79 -0.62 23.91 4.04
CA ARG A 79 -1.57 23.03 3.35
C ARG A 79 -2.94 23.07 4.04
N PRO A 80 -3.93 23.78 3.48
CA PRO A 80 -5.27 23.77 4.02
C PRO A 80 -5.87 22.38 3.90
N LEU A 81 -6.58 21.94 4.93
CA LEU A 81 -7.29 20.68 4.91
C LEU A 81 -8.64 20.87 4.23
N LEU A 82 -8.79 20.33 3.02
CA LEU A 82 -9.96 20.56 2.17
C LEU A 82 -10.44 19.25 1.51
N ASN A 83 -11.73 19.18 1.21
CA ASN A 83 -12.32 18.14 0.39
C ASN A 83 -12.44 18.60 -1.08
N MET A 84 -11.56 18.09 -1.94
CA MET A 84 -11.59 18.44 -3.37
C MET A 84 -12.76 17.84 -4.16
N LYS A 85 -13.63 17.07 -3.52
CA LYS A 85 -14.90 16.61 -4.11
C LYS A 85 -16.03 17.62 -3.84
N ASP A 86 -15.80 18.65 -3.03
CA ASP A 86 -16.77 19.66 -2.64
C ASP A 86 -16.47 21.00 -3.34
N GLY A 87 -17.49 21.60 -3.96
CA GLY A 87 -17.36 22.85 -4.71
C GLY A 87 -17.02 24.06 -3.84
N ALA A 88 -17.51 24.12 -2.60
CA ALA A 88 -17.20 25.20 -1.67
C ALA A 88 -15.73 25.12 -1.22
N ASP A 89 -15.22 23.92 -0.94
CA ASP A 89 -13.82 23.74 -0.57
C ASP A 89 -12.86 24.00 -1.75
N ILE A 90 -13.27 23.72 -2.98
CA ILE A 90 -12.52 24.14 -4.18
C ILE A 90 -12.46 25.67 -4.28
N ALA A 91 -13.57 26.37 -4.03
CA ALA A 91 -13.59 27.83 -4.01
C ALA A 91 -12.67 28.39 -2.89
N LYS A 92 -12.67 27.75 -1.72
CA LYS A 92 -11.74 28.10 -0.63
C LYS A 92 -10.28 27.94 -1.05
N LEU A 93 -9.92 26.87 -1.75
CA LEU A 93 -8.55 26.67 -2.26
C LEU A 93 -8.13 27.82 -3.18
N ARG A 94 -9.02 28.25 -4.09
CA ARG A 94 -8.76 29.37 -4.98
C ARG A 94 -8.54 30.67 -4.21
N ALA A 95 -9.41 31.00 -3.25
CA ALA A 95 -9.29 32.19 -2.43
C ALA A 95 -7.98 32.21 -1.62
N VAL A 96 -7.59 31.07 -1.04
CA VAL A 96 -6.30 30.91 -0.35
C VAL A 96 -5.12 31.11 -1.30
N GLY A 97 -5.19 30.58 -2.53
CA GLY A 97 -4.16 30.76 -3.54
C GLY A 97 -3.99 32.21 -3.99
N GLU A 98 -5.11 32.91 -4.23
CA GLU A 98 -5.11 34.33 -4.59
C GLU A 98 -4.52 35.18 -3.44
N TYR A 99 -4.97 34.95 -2.20
CA TYR A 99 -4.46 35.64 -1.02
C TYR A 99 -2.97 35.36 -0.78
N ALA A 100 -2.53 34.11 -0.89
CA ALA A 100 -1.12 33.75 -0.77
C ALA A 100 -0.25 34.47 -1.82
N ALA A 101 -0.73 34.58 -3.06
CA ALA A 101 0.00 35.29 -4.12
C ALA A 101 0.09 36.79 -3.84
N ASP A 102 -0.99 37.43 -3.40
CA ASP A 102 -0.98 38.85 -3.00
C ASP A 102 -0.03 39.09 -1.83
N LEU A 103 -0.08 38.21 -0.83
CA LEU A 103 0.76 38.29 0.34
C LEU A 103 2.23 38.07 -0.01
N ALA A 104 2.55 37.09 -0.87
CA ALA A 104 3.90 36.88 -1.36
C ALA A 104 4.46 38.13 -2.03
N VAL A 105 3.70 38.77 -2.93
CA VAL A 105 4.11 40.04 -3.55
C VAL A 105 4.34 41.13 -2.51
N GLN A 106 3.45 41.26 -1.51
CA GLN A 106 3.59 42.25 -0.44
C GLN A 106 4.91 42.10 0.33
N TYR A 107 5.36 40.87 0.59
CA TYR A 107 6.63 40.60 1.27
C TYR A 107 7.83 40.45 0.33
N SER A 108 7.70 40.76 -0.96
CA SER A 108 8.76 40.54 -1.97
C SER A 108 9.22 39.07 -2.05
N GLY A 109 8.26 38.15 -1.89
CA GLY A 109 8.44 36.70 -1.97
C GLY A 109 7.98 36.09 -3.29
N VAL A 110 7.94 34.75 -3.32
CA VAL A 110 7.54 33.95 -4.50
C VAL A 110 6.60 32.82 -4.10
N MET A 111 5.71 32.41 -5.01
CA MET A 111 4.76 31.33 -4.74
C MET A 111 5.39 29.93 -4.71
N SER A 112 6.57 29.76 -5.31
CA SER A 112 7.31 28.51 -5.31
C SER A 112 8.80 28.75 -5.09
N GLY A 113 9.33 28.26 -3.97
CA GLY A 113 10.76 28.27 -3.66
C GLY A 113 11.52 27.05 -4.19
N GLU A 114 10.87 25.88 -4.24
CA GLU A 114 11.53 24.61 -4.56
C GLU A 114 10.79 23.77 -5.61
N HIS A 115 9.45 23.74 -5.58
CA HIS A 115 8.64 22.77 -6.33
C HIS A 115 8.38 23.14 -7.80
N GLY A 116 8.54 24.40 -8.18
CA GLY A 116 8.09 24.99 -9.44
C GLY A 116 6.57 25.25 -9.48
N ASP A 117 6.13 26.02 -10.48
CA ASP A 117 4.74 26.51 -10.50
C ASP A 117 3.73 25.49 -11.03
N GLY A 118 4.11 24.74 -12.08
CA GLY A 118 3.26 23.71 -12.70
C GLY A 118 1.85 24.21 -13.02
N PHE A 119 0.82 23.36 -12.92
CA PHE A 119 -0.57 23.84 -13.01
C PHE A 119 -1.07 24.52 -11.71
N ALA A 120 -0.41 24.26 -10.59
CA ALA A 120 -0.92 24.65 -9.28
C ALA A 120 -0.79 26.15 -9.01
N ARG A 121 0.25 26.80 -9.58
CA ARG A 121 0.60 28.19 -9.27
C ARG A 121 0.77 29.09 -10.48
N SER A 122 0.93 28.53 -11.69
CA SER A 122 1.24 29.35 -12.88
C SER A 122 0.17 30.40 -13.21
N ALA A 123 -1.08 30.20 -12.77
CA ALA A 123 -2.12 31.21 -12.90
C ALA A 123 -1.78 32.53 -12.17
N TYR A 124 -0.88 32.49 -11.17
CA TYR A 124 -0.45 33.65 -10.40
C TYR A 124 0.84 34.29 -10.93
N ASN A 125 1.50 33.66 -11.91
CA ASN A 125 2.76 34.16 -12.48
C ASN A 125 2.65 35.57 -13.10
N PRO A 126 1.57 35.96 -13.79
CA PRO A 126 1.42 37.34 -14.26
C PRO A 126 1.51 38.37 -13.12
N LYS A 127 1.00 38.04 -11.93
CA LYS A 127 1.03 38.90 -10.75
C LYS A 127 2.44 38.97 -10.15
N LEU A 128 3.14 37.85 -10.07
CA LEU A 128 4.48 37.76 -9.46
C LEU A 128 5.58 38.40 -10.33
N PHE A 129 5.57 38.12 -11.62
CA PHE A 129 6.60 38.59 -12.54
C PHE A 129 6.29 39.98 -13.12
N GLY A 130 5.03 40.40 -13.04
CA GLY A 130 4.57 41.61 -13.72
C GLY A 130 4.57 41.46 -15.25
N GLU A 131 4.04 42.46 -15.92
CA GLU A 131 3.79 42.41 -17.37
C GLU A 131 5.06 42.17 -18.19
N THR A 132 6.13 42.92 -17.91
CA THR A 132 7.38 42.86 -18.69
C THR A 132 8.04 41.48 -18.65
N LEU A 133 8.27 40.94 -17.45
CA LEU A 133 8.96 39.66 -17.31
C LEU A 133 8.05 38.50 -17.74
N TYR A 134 6.75 38.58 -17.44
CA TYR A 134 5.82 37.54 -17.87
C TYR A 134 5.72 37.48 -19.40
N ASN A 135 5.69 38.62 -20.10
CA ASN A 135 5.72 38.65 -21.57
C ASN A 135 7.03 38.09 -22.13
N ALA A 136 8.19 38.34 -21.49
CA ALA A 136 9.45 37.72 -21.89
C ALA A 136 9.43 36.20 -21.74
N LEU A 137 8.80 35.66 -20.68
CA LEU A 137 8.58 34.22 -20.53
C LEU A 137 7.70 33.66 -21.66
N ARG A 138 6.64 34.38 -22.04
CA ARG A 138 5.75 34.00 -23.14
C ARG A 138 6.46 33.99 -24.50
N GLU A 139 7.24 35.03 -24.78
CA GLU A 139 8.03 35.11 -26.00
C GLU A 139 9.05 33.97 -26.06
N THR A 140 9.78 33.73 -24.97
CA THR A 140 10.71 32.60 -24.87
C THR A 140 10.01 31.27 -25.16
N LYS A 141 8.83 31.04 -24.57
CA LYS A 141 8.01 29.85 -24.84
C LYS A 141 7.65 29.73 -26.32
N ALA A 142 7.23 30.81 -26.96
CA ALA A 142 6.83 30.83 -28.37
C ALA A 142 8.00 30.58 -29.34
N ILE A 143 9.20 31.08 -29.02
CA ILE A 143 10.42 30.86 -29.82
C ILE A 143 10.80 29.37 -29.83
N PHE A 144 10.82 28.72 -28.67
CA PHE A 144 11.28 27.34 -28.54
C PHE A 144 10.18 26.29 -28.76
N ASP A 145 8.90 26.67 -28.67
CA ASP A 145 7.75 25.78 -28.90
C ASP A 145 6.62 26.51 -29.64
N PRO A 146 6.82 26.85 -30.92
CA PRO A 146 5.88 27.67 -31.70
C PRO A 146 4.52 27.00 -31.93
N HIS A 147 4.44 25.68 -31.78
CA HIS A 147 3.20 24.90 -31.90
C HIS A 147 2.58 24.53 -30.54
N ASN A 148 3.18 25.00 -29.43
CA ASN A 148 2.71 24.78 -28.06
C ASN A 148 2.50 23.28 -27.70
N LEU A 149 3.41 22.41 -28.14
CA LEU A 149 3.34 20.96 -27.90
C LEU A 149 4.05 20.55 -26.60
N MET A 150 5.03 21.33 -26.15
CA MET A 150 5.85 21.02 -24.98
C MET A 150 5.19 21.52 -23.69
N ASN A 151 4.34 20.68 -23.10
CA ASN A 151 3.76 20.87 -21.77
C ASN A 151 2.91 22.15 -21.62
N PRO A 152 1.88 22.35 -22.47
CA PRO A 152 1.09 23.59 -22.54
C PRO A 152 0.39 23.95 -21.23
N GLY A 153 0.13 25.26 -21.06
CA GLY A 153 -0.63 25.82 -19.93
C GLY A 153 0.11 25.77 -18.60
N LYS A 154 1.45 25.79 -18.62
CA LYS A 154 2.30 25.83 -17.43
C LYS A 154 3.39 26.88 -17.62
N ILE A 155 3.76 27.53 -16.52
CA ILE A 155 4.61 28.73 -16.41
C ILE A 155 3.99 29.97 -17.06
N VAL A 156 3.48 29.81 -18.28
CA VAL A 156 2.75 30.82 -19.04
C VAL A 156 1.42 30.27 -19.54
N ASP A 157 0.47 31.17 -19.76
CA ASP A 157 -0.86 30.93 -20.33
C ASP A 157 -1.59 29.77 -19.62
N ALA A 158 -1.45 29.73 -18.30
CA ALA A 158 -2.00 28.67 -17.47
C ALA A 158 -3.48 28.92 -17.13
N PRO A 159 -4.31 27.86 -17.13
CA PRO A 159 -5.68 27.94 -16.61
C PRO A 159 -5.66 28.14 -15.09
N LEU A 160 -6.82 28.43 -14.49
CA LEU A 160 -6.92 28.54 -13.04
C LEU A 160 -6.60 27.20 -12.36
N PRO A 161 -6.04 27.20 -11.13
CA PRO A 161 -5.67 25.98 -10.41
C PRO A 161 -6.84 25.02 -10.16
N THR A 162 -8.08 25.52 -10.26
CA THR A 162 -9.32 24.78 -10.02
C THR A 162 -9.96 24.19 -11.28
N GLU A 163 -9.39 24.39 -12.47
CA GLU A 163 -10.00 23.88 -13.71
C GLU A 163 -9.64 22.42 -14.01
N ASN A 164 -8.39 22.02 -13.81
CA ASN A 164 -7.89 20.68 -14.14
C ASN A 164 -7.71 19.80 -12.91
N LEU A 165 -8.77 19.72 -12.10
CA LEU A 165 -8.71 18.99 -10.84
C LEU A 165 -8.68 17.48 -11.06
N ARG A 166 -7.84 16.79 -10.29
CA ARG A 166 -7.91 15.33 -10.18
C ARG A 166 -9.30 14.98 -9.66
N MET A 167 -9.65 15.37 -8.44
CA MET A 167 -11.00 15.18 -7.90
C MET A 167 -11.71 16.53 -7.94
N GLY A 168 -12.93 16.56 -8.48
CA GLY A 168 -13.77 17.74 -8.55
C GLY A 168 -15.21 17.43 -8.11
N PRO A 169 -16.16 18.37 -8.22
CA PRO A 169 -17.53 18.21 -7.71
C PRO A 169 -18.31 17.08 -8.40
N THR A 170 -17.93 16.73 -9.63
CA THR A 170 -18.52 15.65 -10.42
C THR A 170 -17.84 14.30 -10.19
N TYR A 171 -16.78 14.25 -9.37
CA TYR A 171 -16.06 13.02 -9.09
C TYR A 171 -16.94 12.04 -8.32
N GLN A 172 -17.27 10.93 -8.96
CA GLN A 172 -18.00 9.83 -8.35
C GLN A 172 -17.34 8.51 -8.73
N THR A 173 -17.38 7.54 -7.84
CA THR A 173 -16.84 6.20 -8.08
C THR A 173 -17.97 5.19 -8.18
N ILE A 174 -17.85 4.23 -9.11
CA ILE A 174 -18.75 3.08 -9.15
C ILE A 174 -18.74 2.35 -7.81
N LYS A 175 -19.91 1.90 -7.37
CA LYS A 175 -20.06 1.11 -6.15
C LYS A 175 -19.94 -0.37 -6.48
N LEU A 176 -19.01 -1.05 -5.81
CA LEU A 176 -18.81 -2.49 -5.91
C LEU A 176 -19.24 -3.14 -4.59
N GLN A 177 -19.86 -4.31 -4.67
CA GLN A 177 -20.14 -5.11 -3.49
C GLN A 177 -18.87 -5.84 -3.05
N THR A 178 -18.23 -5.37 -1.98
CA THR A 178 -16.93 -5.91 -1.56
C THR A 178 -17.06 -7.17 -0.72
N VAL A 179 -16.08 -8.06 -0.86
CA VAL A 179 -15.90 -9.24 -0.02
C VAL A 179 -15.22 -8.89 1.30
N PHE A 180 -14.18 -8.05 1.23
CA PHE A 180 -13.45 -7.62 2.41
C PHE A 180 -14.17 -6.47 3.11
N ASP A 181 -13.96 -6.35 4.42
CA ASP A 181 -14.38 -5.18 5.18
C ASP A 181 -13.42 -4.01 4.92
N TRP A 182 -13.93 -2.92 4.37
CA TRP A 182 -13.20 -1.67 4.09
C TRP A 182 -13.62 -0.51 4.99
N GLY A 183 -14.34 -0.78 6.08
CA GLY A 183 -14.87 0.24 6.99
C GLY A 183 -13.78 1.16 7.56
N ALA A 184 -12.62 0.60 7.91
CA ALA A 184 -11.47 1.37 8.41
C ALA A 184 -10.92 2.40 7.42
N ASP A 185 -11.17 2.22 6.12
CA ASP A 185 -10.74 3.13 5.06
C ASP A 185 -11.88 4.02 4.55
N GLY A 186 -13.13 3.79 4.99
CA GLY A 186 -14.33 4.45 4.47
C GLY A 186 -14.89 3.81 3.19
N GLY A 187 -14.38 2.64 2.79
CA GLY A 187 -14.78 1.91 1.60
C GLY A 187 -13.62 1.58 0.66
N TYR A 188 -13.89 0.79 -0.38
CA TYR A 188 -12.87 0.31 -1.30
C TYR A 188 -12.23 1.43 -2.13
N ALA A 189 -13.03 2.34 -2.69
CA ALA A 189 -12.49 3.47 -3.46
C ALA A 189 -11.66 4.42 -2.60
N PRO A 190 -12.11 4.85 -1.40
CA PRO A 190 -11.26 5.60 -0.46
C PRO A 190 -9.95 4.90 -0.10
N ALA A 191 -9.93 3.56 0.04
CA ALA A 191 -8.70 2.81 0.29
C ALA A 191 -7.69 2.93 -0.87
N ILE A 192 -8.16 2.92 -2.12
CA ILE A 192 -7.35 3.16 -3.32
C ILE A 192 -6.88 4.63 -3.39
N GLU A 193 -7.71 5.56 -2.97
CA GLU A 193 -7.42 7.00 -2.91
C GLU A 193 -6.36 7.36 -1.88
N MET A 194 -6.02 6.46 -0.96
CA MET A 194 -4.89 6.66 -0.04
C MET A 194 -3.55 6.84 -0.75
N CYS A 195 -3.40 6.34 -1.97
CA CYS A 195 -2.20 6.62 -2.77
C CYS A 195 -2.18 8.07 -3.25
N ASN A 196 -1.34 8.89 -2.63
CA ASN A 196 -1.14 10.29 -3.01
C ASN A 196 -0.27 10.50 -4.28
N GLY A 197 0.39 9.44 -4.76
CA GLY A 197 1.22 9.48 -5.98
C GLY A 197 2.70 9.84 -5.76
N ALA A 198 3.19 9.93 -4.52
CA ALA A 198 4.54 10.38 -4.18
C ALA A 198 5.70 9.51 -4.73
N GLY A 199 5.42 8.37 -5.35
CA GLY A 199 6.45 7.57 -6.03
C GLY A 199 7.40 6.82 -5.10
N VAL A 200 7.10 6.70 -3.81
CA VAL A 200 7.92 5.94 -2.83
C VAL A 200 8.07 4.46 -3.22
N CYS A 201 7.22 3.94 -4.10
CA CYS A 201 7.31 2.58 -4.64
C CYS A 201 8.36 2.41 -5.75
N ARG A 202 8.95 3.49 -6.27
CA ARG A 202 10.00 3.47 -7.31
C ARG A 202 11.40 3.26 -6.72
N LYS A 203 11.54 2.41 -5.70
CA LYS A 203 12.85 2.12 -5.07
C LYS A 203 13.62 1.10 -5.90
N LEU A 204 14.95 1.19 -5.86
CA LEU A 204 15.86 0.23 -6.50
C LEU A 204 16.86 -0.40 -5.53
N GLY A 205 17.09 0.17 -4.34
CA GLY A 205 18.19 -0.23 -3.46
C GLY A 205 17.76 -0.88 -2.15
N ALA A 206 16.91 -0.20 -1.37
CA ALA A 206 16.60 -0.60 0.00
C ALA A 206 15.09 -0.75 0.25
N GLY A 207 14.75 -1.65 1.16
CA GLY A 207 13.37 -2.04 1.45
C GLY A 207 12.84 -3.06 0.44
N THR A 208 11.58 -3.43 0.62
CA THR A 208 10.87 -4.42 -0.17
C THR A 208 9.91 -3.76 -1.15
N MET A 209 9.40 -2.55 -0.87
CA MET A 209 8.42 -1.91 -1.75
C MET A 209 9.09 -1.21 -2.94
N CYS A 210 8.81 -1.55 -4.21
CA CYS A 210 7.91 -2.56 -4.76
C CYS A 210 8.73 -3.61 -5.56
N PRO A 211 8.65 -4.93 -5.25
CA PRO A 211 9.58 -5.89 -5.85
C PRO A 211 9.44 -6.01 -7.36
N SER A 212 8.21 -5.88 -7.88
CA SER A 212 7.98 -5.93 -9.32
C SER A 212 8.61 -4.73 -10.03
N TYR A 213 8.43 -3.50 -9.54
CA TYR A 213 9.18 -2.36 -10.07
C TYR A 213 10.70 -2.51 -9.93
N MET A 214 11.19 -3.05 -8.81
CA MET A 214 12.64 -3.28 -8.63
C MET A 214 13.20 -4.20 -9.72
N ALA A 215 12.42 -5.21 -10.11
CA ALA A 215 12.79 -6.15 -11.16
C ALA A 215 12.62 -5.57 -12.57
N THR A 216 11.49 -4.93 -12.87
CA THR A 216 11.13 -4.51 -14.23
C THR A 216 11.56 -3.09 -14.57
N ARG A 217 11.66 -2.22 -13.56
CA ARG A 217 11.84 -0.76 -13.68
C ARG A 217 10.73 -0.06 -14.45
N ASP A 218 9.61 -0.73 -14.66
CA ASP A 218 8.44 -0.19 -15.36
C ASP A 218 7.47 0.44 -14.35
N GLU A 219 7.11 1.70 -14.58
CA GLU A 219 6.13 2.44 -13.78
C GLU A 219 4.81 1.67 -13.64
N HIS A 220 4.41 0.94 -14.68
CA HIS A 220 3.26 0.02 -14.69
C HIS A 220 3.22 -0.89 -13.45
N ASP A 221 4.38 -1.38 -13.02
CA ASP A 221 4.51 -2.35 -11.94
C ASP A 221 4.66 -1.72 -10.55
N THR A 222 4.39 -0.42 -10.43
CA THR A 222 4.44 0.29 -9.15
C THR A 222 3.11 0.21 -8.40
N THR A 223 3.15 0.42 -7.08
CA THR A 223 1.92 0.59 -6.29
C THR A 223 1.12 1.82 -6.75
N ARG A 224 1.79 2.89 -7.18
CA ARG A 224 1.08 4.12 -7.60
C ARG A 224 0.39 3.98 -8.94
N ALA A 225 0.97 3.26 -9.90
CA ALA A 225 0.30 2.96 -11.16
C ALA A 225 -0.96 2.13 -10.94
N ARG A 226 -0.85 1.05 -10.14
CA ARG A 226 -2.01 0.23 -9.73
C ARG A 226 -3.14 1.04 -9.12
N ALA A 227 -2.82 1.91 -8.16
CA ALA A 227 -3.82 2.75 -7.52
C ALA A 227 -4.43 3.78 -8.49
N ASN A 228 -3.63 4.39 -9.36
CA ASN A 228 -4.12 5.35 -10.36
C ASN A 228 -5.00 4.69 -11.43
N ALA A 229 -4.61 3.52 -11.93
CA ALA A 229 -5.39 2.75 -12.90
C ALA A 229 -6.79 2.43 -12.33
N LEU A 230 -6.83 1.78 -11.15
CA LEU A 230 -8.10 1.49 -10.47
C LEU A 230 -8.92 2.74 -10.22
N ARG A 231 -8.31 3.81 -9.72
CA ARG A 231 -9.03 5.06 -9.44
C ARG A 231 -9.64 5.65 -10.71
N ASN A 232 -8.92 5.66 -11.83
CA ASN A 232 -9.42 6.20 -13.09
C ASN A 232 -10.57 5.36 -13.66
N ALA A 233 -10.47 4.02 -13.60
CA ALA A 233 -11.54 3.12 -14.01
C ALA A 233 -12.78 3.28 -13.11
N MET A 234 -12.58 3.27 -11.79
CA MET A 234 -13.68 3.41 -10.84
C MET A 234 -14.35 4.78 -10.91
N ALA A 235 -13.58 5.84 -11.18
CA ALA A 235 -14.10 7.20 -11.29
C ALA A 235 -14.72 7.54 -12.66
N GLY A 236 -14.77 6.58 -13.58
CA GLY A 236 -15.31 6.80 -14.93
C GLY A 236 -14.48 7.74 -15.80
N ARG A 237 -13.21 8.02 -15.46
CA ARG A 237 -12.31 8.80 -16.34
C ARG A 237 -11.86 8.00 -17.56
N ILE A 238 -11.88 6.68 -17.43
CA ILE A 238 -11.85 5.73 -18.53
C ILE A 238 -13.12 4.88 -18.44
N SER A 239 -13.45 4.15 -19.51
CA SER A 239 -14.63 3.28 -19.52
C SER A 239 -14.64 2.37 -18.28
N PRO A 240 -15.76 2.28 -17.53
CA PRO A 240 -15.84 1.40 -16.36
C PRO A 240 -15.54 -0.07 -16.67
N ASN A 241 -15.77 -0.50 -17.92
CA ASN A 241 -15.44 -1.86 -18.38
C ASN A 241 -13.93 -2.14 -18.37
N GLU A 242 -13.09 -1.10 -18.39
CA GLU A 242 -11.63 -1.22 -18.22
C GLU A 242 -11.26 -1.75 -16.83
N LEU A 243 -12.16 -1.73 -15.85
CA LEU A 243 -11.90 -2.41 -14.58
C LEU A 243 -11.72 -3.93 -14.77
N PHE A 244 -12.30 -4.51 -15.84
CA PHE A 244 -12.26 -5.94 -16.08
C PHE A 244 -11.41 -6.32 -17.30
N SER A 245 -10.68 -5.37 -17.88
CA SER A 245 -9.86 -5.60 -19.07
C SER A 245 -8.58 -6.37 -18.75
N THR A 246 -7.98 -6.94 -19.80
CA THR A 246 -6.67 -7.60 -19.75
C THR A 246 -5.55 -6.64 -19.36
N GLU A 247 -5.68 -5.38 -19.74
CA GLU A 247 -4.76 -4.28 -19.46
C GLU A 247 -4.75 -3.96 -17.96
N MET A 248 -5.93 -3.82 -17.35
CA MET A 248 -6.04 -3.63 -15.89
C MET A 248 -5.52 -4.84 -15.12
N TYR A 249 -5.80 -6.05 -15.60
CA TYR A 249 -5.23 -7.27 -15.02
C TYR A 249 -3.70 -7.24 -15.08
N GLY A 250 -3.12 -6.86 -16.22
CA GLY A 250 -1.68 -6.69 -16.40
C GLY A 250 -1.06 -5.79 -15.35
N VAL A 251 -1.67 -4.63 -15.07
CA VAL A 251 -1.20 -3.68 -14.03
C VAL A 251 -1.13 -4.34 -12.63
N MET A 252 -2.01 -5.30 -12.37
CA MET A 252 -2.07 -6.02 -11.09
C MET A 252 -1.24 -7.30 -11.06
N ASP A 253 -0.92 -7.89 -12.21
CA ASP A 253 -0.47 -9.27 -12.33
C ASP A 253 0.81 -9.51 -11.53
N LEU A 254 1.85 -8.70 -11.77
CA LEU A 254 3.14 -8.79 -11.08
C LEU A 254 3.12 -8.30 -9.62
N CYS A 255 1.97 -7.89 -9.08
CA CYS A 255 1.87 -7.59 -7.65
C CYS A 255 1.89 -8.89 -6.82
N LEU A 256 2.94 -9.10 -6.05
CA LEU A 256 3.12 -10.32 -5.23
C LEU A 256 2.22 -10.41 -3.99
N GLY A 257 1.46 -9.35 -3.68
CA GLY A 257 0.66 -9.31 -2.44
C GLY A 257 1.50 -9.32 -1.15
N CYS A 258 2.78 -8.92 -1.21
CA CYS A 258 3.72 -8.99 -0.08
C CYS A 258 3.44 -8.01 1.07
N LYS A 259 2.48 -7.09 0.91
CA LYS A 259 2.14 -6.02 1.87
C LYS A 259 3.25 -5.03 2.22
N ALA A 260 4.39 -5.04 1.52
CA ALA A 260 5.45 -4.04 1.73
C ALA A 260 4.94 -2.60 1.54
N CYS A 261 3.97 -2.38 0.65
CA CYS A 261 3.35 -1.06 0.50
C CYS A 261 2.51 -0.62 1.70
N LYS A 262 2.00 -1.55 2.50
CA LYS A 262 1.26 -1.21 3.72
C LYS A 262 2.20 -0.76 4.82
N SER A 263 3.38 -1.37 4.92
CA SER A 263 4.36 -1.12 5.99
C SER A 263 5.38 -0.02 5.64
N GLU A 264 5.84 0.03 4.39
CA GLU A 264 6.92 0.94 3.97
C GLU A 264 6.45 2.21 3.28
N CYS A 265 5.24 2.24 2.72
CA CYS A 265 4.68 3.48 2.21
C CYS A 265 4.16 4.28 3.40
N PRO A 266 4.55 5.55 3.60
CA PRO A 266 4.01 6.31 4.72
C PRO A 266 2.51 6.62 4.56
N SER A 267 1.94 6.48 3.35
CA SER A 267 0.50 6.53 3.13
C SER A 267 -0.24 5.23 3.52
N ALA A 268 0.49 4.17 3.88
CA ALA A 268 -0.02 2.87 4.31
C ALA A 268 -1.07 2.24 3.36
N VAL A 269 -0.80 2.29 2.06
CA VAL A 269 -1.69 1.73 1.03
C VAL A 269 -1.60 0.20 1.06
N ASP A 270 -2.70 -0.49 1.35
CA ASP A 270 -2.75 -1.96 1.36
C ASP A 270 -3.07 -2.52 -0.04
N MET A 271 -2.12 -2.36 -0.98
CA MET A 271 -2.29 -2.84 -2.36
C MET A 271 -2.50 -4.36 -2.44
N ALA A 272 -1.99 -5.13 -1.46
CA ALA A 272 -2.21 -6.56 -1.42
C ALA A 272 -3.69 -6.89 -1.21
N LYS A 273 -4.34 -6.24 -0.23
CA LYS A 273 -5.78 -6.37 -0.01
C LYS A 273 -6.59 -5.79 -1.18
N ILE A 274 -6.14 -4.66 -1.74
CA ILE A 274 -6.81 -4.02 -2.89
C ILE A 274 -6.82 -4.95 -4.09
N LYS A 275 -5.67 -5.57 -4.43
CA LYS A 275 -5.56 -6.58 -5.49
C LYS A 275 -6.43 -7.80 -5.21
N ALA A 276 -6.45 -8.29 -3.97
CA ALA A 276 -7.26 -9.46 -3.62
C ALA A 276 -8.76 -9.22 -3.84
N GLU A 277 -9.27 -8.03 -3.48
CA GLU A 277 -10.65 -7.62 -3.79
C GLU A 277 -10.86 -7.49 -5.31
N TYR A 278 -9.95 -6.79 -5.99
CA TYR A 278 -9.99 -6.62 -7.45
C TYR A 278 -10.11 -7.96 -8.19
N LEU A 279 -9.31 -8.96 -7.80
CA LEU A 279 -9.29 -10.26 -8.46
C LEU A 279 -10.64 -11.00 -8.35
N VAL A 280 -11.39 -10.82 -7.25
CA VAL A 280 -12.74 -11.41 -7.14
C VAL A 280 -13.64 -10.82 -8.22
N HIS A 281 -13.67 -9.50 -8.36
CA HIS A 281 -14.48 -8.83 -9.37
C HIS A 281 -14.03 -9.17 -10.79
N TYR A 282 -12.72 -9.19 -11.03
CA TYR A 282 -12.13 -9.54 -12.32
C TYR A 282 -12.55 -10.95 -12.76
N TYR A 283 -12.43 -11.96 -11.89
CA TYR A 283 -12.78 -13.34 -12.26
C TYR A 283 -14.28 -13.64 -12.21
N GLN A 284 -15.09 -12.85 -11.51
CA GLN A 284 -16.54 -12.89 -11.65
C GLN A 284 -16.97 -12.47 -13.06
N HIS A 285 -16.27 -11.50 -13.66
CA HIS A 285 -16.55 -11.03 -15.01
C HIS A 285 -15.93 -11.93 -16.10
N ASN A 286 -14.65 -12.28 -15.95
CA ASN A 286 -13.87 -12.98 -16.99
C ASN A 286 -13.85 -14.51 -16.85
N GLY A 287 -14.38 -15.04 -15.76
CA GLY A 287 -14.31 -16.45 -15.42
C GLY A 287 -13.00 -16.82 -14.74
N LEU A 288 -13.10 -17.77 -13.80
CA LEU A 288 -11.96 -18.22 -13.00
C LEU A 288 -11.15 -19.31 -13.72
N PRO A 289 -9.83 -19.12 -13.96
CA PRO A 289 -8.96 -20.11 -14.59
C PRO A 289 -8.90 -21.43 -13.84
N LEU A 290 -8.63 -22.53 -14.57
CA LEU A 290 -8.55 -23.87 -13.99
C LEU A 290 -7.49 -23.97 -12.89
N PHE A 291 -6.30 -23.40 -13.12
CA PHE A 291 -5.25 -23.40 -12.10
C PHE A 291 -5.68 -22.73 -10.80
N ASN A 292 -6.32 -21.55 -10.88
CA ASN A 292 -6.83 -20.86 -9.70
C ASN A 292 -7.89 -21.69 -8.97
N ARG A 293 -8.77 -22.38 -9.70
CA ARG A 293 -9.74 -23.34 -9.11
C ARG A 293 -9.00 -24.43 -8.34
N LEU A 294 -8.01 -25.10 -8.97
CA LEU A 294 -7.24 -26.17 -8.35
C LEU A 294 -6.48 -25.69 -7.11
N MET A 295 -5.84 -24.52 -7.16
CA MET A 295 -5.16 -23.93 -6.02
C MET A 295 -6.12 -23.63 -4.87
N GLY A 296 -7.36 -23.21 -5.16
CA GLY A 296 -8.39 -23.02 -4.15
C GLY A 296 -8.80 -24.32 -3.43
N TRP A 297 -8.80 -25.45 -4.12
CA TRP A 297 -9.09 -26.78 -3.56
C TRP A 297 -7.89 -27.47 -2.92
N LEU A 298 -6.67 -26.98 -3.17
CA LEU A 298 -5.43 -27.55 -2.68
C LEU A 298 -5.44 -27.84 -1.16
N PRO A 299 -5.95 -26.95 -0.28
CA PRO A 299 -6.00 -27.24 1.15
C PRO A 299 -6.87 -28.44 1.50
N THR A 300 -8.01 -28.60 0.81
CA THR A 300 -8.91 -29.75 0.96
C THR A 300 -8.23 -31.03 0.53
N LEU A 301 -7.59 -31.01 -0.65
CA LEU A 301 -6.90 -32.17 -1.22
C LEU A 301 -5.74 -32.60 -0.33
N ASN A 302 -4.96 -31.64 0.18
CA ASN A 302 -3.88 -31.91 1.13
C ASN A 302 -4.44 -32.50 2.43
N ALA A 303 -5.51 -31.94 2.99
CA ALA A 303 -6.13 -32.49 4.19
C ALA A 303 -6.61 -33.93 3.98
N LEU A 304 -7.18 -34.27 2.81
CA LEU A 304 -7.59 -35.63 2.47
C LEU A 304 -6.39 -36.58 2.33
N LEU A 305 -5.32 -36.15 1.64
CA LEU A 305 -4.10 -36.94 1.49
C LEU A 305 -3.49 -37.31 2.84
N TYR A 306 -3.39 -36.35 3.76
CA TYR A 306 -2.77 -36.54 5.07
C TYR A 306 -3.73 -37.05 6.17
N ARG A 307 -5.02 -37.25 5.86
CA ARG A 307 -5.94 -38.01 6.73
C ARG A 307 -5.66 -39.50 6.70
N LEU A 308 -5.01 -40.00 5.64
CA LEU A 308 -4.59 -41.39 5.57
C LEU A 308 -3.51 -41.69 6.62
N PRO A 309 -3.51 -42.89 7.23
CA PRO A 309 -2.43 -43.30 8.14
C PRO A 309 -1.06 -43.12 7.50
N GLU A 310 -0.04 -42.77 8.30
CA GLU A 310 1.32 -42.49 7.78
C GLU A 310 1.89 -43.60 6.89
N PRO A 311 1.74 -44.90 7.23
CA PRO A 311 2.27 -45.97 6.39
C PRO A 311 1.68 -45.98 4.98
N VAL A 312 0.54 -45.31 4.77
CA VAL A 312 -0.13 -45.15 3.48
C VAL A 312 0.19 -43.79 2.85
N SER A 313 0.12 -42.70 3.61
CA SER A 313 0.34 -41.35 3.07
C SER A 313 1.81 -41.08 2.70
N ALA A 314 2.79 -41.61 3.44
CA ALA A 314 4.20 -41.31 3.19
C ALA A 314 4.73 -41.89 1.84
N PRO A 315 4.43 -43.15 1.46
CA PRO A 315 4.77 -43.64 0.12
C PRO A 315 4.06 -42.88 -1.00
N LEU A 316 2.78 -42.52 -0.81
CA LEU A 316 2.02 -41.72 -1.79
C LEU A 316 2.61 -40.32 -1.98
N VAL A 317 2.99 -39.65 -0.90
CA VAL A 317 3.68 -38.35 -0.95
C VAL A 317 5.00 -38.47 -1.69
N SER A 318 5.77 -39.53 -1.45
CA SER A 318 7.03 -39.79 -2.16
C SER A 318 6.82 -39.97 -3.67
N LEU A 319 5.77 -40.70 -4.05
CA LEU A 319 5.37 -40.88 -5.44
C LEU A 319 4.91 -39.57 -6.09
N ILE A 320 4.11 -38.75 -5.38
CA ILE A 320 3.68 -37.43 -5.85
C ILE A 320 4.89 -36.53 -6.07
N ASN A 321 5.80 -36.45 -5.10
CA ASN A 321 7.03 -35.65 -5.20
C ASN A 321 7.92 -36.11 -6.36
N TRP A 322 8.02 -37.42 -6.60
CA TRP A 322 8.74 -37.96 -7.75
C TRP A 322 8.05 -37.61 -9.08
N GLY A 323 6.72 -37.73 -9.14
CA GLY A 323 5.91 -37.40 -10.31
C GLY A 323 5.98 -35.92 -10.67
N MET A 324 5.96 -35.03 -9.68
CA MET A 324 6.09 -33.56 -9.85
C MET A 324 7.45 -33.13 -10.44
N LYS A 325 8.47 -33.99 -10.38
CA LYS A 325 9.80 -33.72 -10.98
C LYS A 325 9.89 -34.13 -12.45
N GLN A 326 8.97 -34.96 -12.95
CA GLN A 326 9.03 -35.48 -14.32
C GLN A 326 8.65 -34.41 -15.34
N ASP A 327 9.36 -34.36 -16.47
CA ASP A 327 9.12 -33.39 -17.54
C ASP A 327 7.74 -33.57 -18.19
N SER A 328 7.23 -34.80 -18.24
CA SER A 328 5.87 -35.09 -18.70
C SER A 328 4.81 -34.41 -17.82
N THR A 329 5.00 -34.44 -16.50
CA THR A 329 4.12 -33.74 -15.55
C THR A 329 4.25 -32.23 -15.70
N LYS A 330 5.47 -31.70 -15.85
CA LYS A 330 5.69 -30.27 -16.10
C LYS A 330 5.01 -29.79 -17.38
N GLY A 331 5.07 -30.58 -18.47
CA GLY A 331 4.37 -30.28 -19.72
C GLY A 331 2.83 -30.33 -19.58
N LEU A 332 2.29 -31.17 -18.70
CA LEU A 332 0.86 -31.13 -18.37
C LEU A 332 0.51 -29.88 -17.54
N LEU A 333 1.38 -29.51 -16.60
CA LEU A 333 1.18 -28.34 -15.73
C LEU A 333 1.34 -27.01 -16.49
N GLU A 334 2.14 -26.99 -17.54
CA GLU A 334 2.26 -25.87 -18.47
C GLU A 334 0.91 -25.54 -19.13
N LYS A 335 0.14 -26.56 -19.52
CA LYS A 335 -1.21 -26.37 -20.10
C LYS A 335 -2.21 -25.73 -19.16
N ILE A 336 -1.95 -25.76 -17.85
CA ILE A 336 -2.78 -25.09 -16.85
C ILE A 336 -2.15 -23.77 -16.34
N GLY A 337 -1.01 -23.34 -16.88
CA GLY A 337 -0.42 -22.03 -16.59
C GLY A 337 0.77 -22.05 -15.61
N ILE A 338 1.38 -23.21 -15.35
CA ILE A 338 2.63 -23.28 -14.58
C ILE A 338 3.82 -23.36 -15.54
N HIS A 339 4.67 -22.34 -15.56
CA HIS A 339 5.86 -22.34 -16.40
C HIS A 339 6.75 -23.57 -16.11
N PRO A 340 7.25 -24.30 -17.13
CA PRO A 340 7.93 -25.60 -16.94
C PRO A 340 9.24 -25.50 -16.14
N GLU A 341 9.90 -24.33 -16.13
CA GLU A 341 11.09 -24.09 -15.31
C GLU A 341 10.80 -23.86 -13.82
N ARG A 342 9.51 -23.82 -13.41
CA ARG A 342 9.16 -23.65 -12.00
C ARG A 342 9.45 -24.92 -11.22
N THR A 343 10.22 -24.77 -10.14
CA THR A 343 10.33 -25.79 -9.11
C THR A 343 9.07 -25.79 -8.24
N LEU A 344 8.36 -26.91 -8.24
CA LEU A 344 7.19 -27.08 -7.39
C LEU A 344 7.62 -27.45 -5.96
N PRO A 345 6.95 -26.91 -4.92
CA PRO A 345 7.28 -27.23 -3.54
C PRO A 345 6.99 -28.70 -3.27
N ALA A 346 7.97 -29.39 -2.67
CA ALA A 346 7.79 -30.77 -2.27
C ALA A 346 6.82 -30.87 -1.09
N TYR A 347 6.05 -31.95 -1.04
CA TYR A 347 5.26 -32.32 0.12
C TYR A 347 6.15 -32.96 1.19
N ALA A 348 5.93 -32.58 2.44
CA ALA A 348 6.64 -33.14 3.59
C ALA A 348 6.13 -34.55 3.91
N PRO A 349 6.97 -35.47 4.40
CA PRO A 349 6.54 -36.84 4.72
C PRO A 349 5.46 -36.90 5.83
N GLN A 350 5.44 -35.90 6.72
CA GLN A 350 4.42 -35.71 7.76
C GLN A 350 4.00 -34.25 7.81
N THR A 351 2.80 -33.96 8.34
CA THR A 351 2.37 -32.57 8.53
C THR A 351 3.01 -31.95 9.77
N PHE A 352 3.18 -30.63 9.75
CA PHE A 352 3.65 -29.88 10.92
C PHE A 352 2.73 -30.10 12.14
N ALA A 353 1.41 -30.04 11.95
CA ALA A 353 0.46 -30.26 13.03
C ALA A 353 0.59 -31.66 13.65
N ARG A 354 0.76 -32.70 12.83
CA ARG A 354 0.96 -34.07 13.33
C ARG A 354 2.26 -34.19 14.12
N TRP A 355 3.36 -33.67 13.58
CA TRP A 355 4.64 -33.62 14.27
C TRP A 355 4.51 -32.94 15.64
N PHE A 356 3.83 -31.79 15.70
CA PHE A 356 3.66 -31.02 16.93
C PHE A 356 2.94 -31.82 18.03
N TYR A 357 1.83 -32.49 17.69
CA TYR A 357 1.09 -33.30 18.65
C TYR A 357 1.84 -34.57 19.05
N THR A 358 2.63 -35.18 18.14
CA THR A 358 3.50 -36.30 18.49
C THR A 358 4.58 -35.87 19.48
N GLN A 359 5.23 -34.72 19.26
CA GLN A 359 6.23 -34.18 20.19
C GLN A 359 5.64 -33.89 21.58
N GLN A 360 4.49 -33.22 21.65
CA GLN A 360 3.83 -32.98 22.95
C GLN A 360 3.47 -34.28 23.68
N ALA A 361 3.04 -35.31 22.96
CA ALA A 361 2.75 -36.60 23.56
C ALA A 361 4.01 -37.24 24.15
N THR A 362 5.15 -37.14 23.48
CA THR A 362 6.46 -37.66 23.93
C THR A 362 7.03 -36.87 25.11
N GLU A 363 6.96 -35.53 25.07
CA GLU A 363 7.41 -34.67 26.17
C GLU A 363 6.53 -34.80 27.42
N GLY A 364 5.21 -34.92 27.24
CA GLY A 364 4.24 -35.16 28.32
C GLY A 364 4.34 -36.55 28.95
N THR A 365 4.91 -37.54 28.26
CA THR A 365 5.25 -38.85 28.86
C THR A 365 6.58 -38.80 29.61
N ALA A 366 7.58 -38.07 29.11
CA ALA A 366 8.87 -37.93 29.78
C ALA A 366 8.77 -37.22 31.15
N GLN A 367 7.90 -36.21 31.28
CA GLN A 367 7.63 -35.55 32.57
C GLN A 367 6.87 -36.41 33.59
N ARG A 368 6.22 -37.51 33.18
CA ARG A 368 5.56 -38.44 34.12
C ARG A 368 6.50 -39.49 34.71
N THR A 369 7.71 -39.65 34.18
CA THR A 369 8.67 -40.70 34.59
C THR A 369 9.87 -40.20 35.38
N SER A 370 9.99 -38.90 35.67
CA SER A 370 11.08 -38.36 36.49
C SER A 370 10.57 -37.61 37.72
N GLN A 371 10.73 -38.29 38.87
CA GLN A 371 10.71 -37.83 40.27
C GLN A 371 9.35 -37.73 41.02
N PRO A 372 9.27 -38.29 42.25
CA PRO A 372 8.16 -38.05 43.16
C PRO A 372 8.19 -36.60 43.66
N ALA A 373 7.01 -36.01 43.78
CA ALA A 373 6.79 -34.66 44.24
C ALA A 373 7.33 -34.42 45.66
N THR A 374 8.26 -33.48 45.79
CA THR A 374 8.53 -32.78 47.05
C THR A 374 8.35 -31.28 46.84
N GLU A 375 7.37 -30.76 47.57
CA GLU A 375 7.30 -29.40 48.14
C GLU A 375 7.06 -28.20 47.21
N LYS A 376 5.78 -27.84 47.14
CA LYS A 376 5.20 -26.50 47.30
C LYS A 376 6.15 -25.31 47.06
N SER A 377 6.23 -24.86 45.82
CA SER A 377 6.43 -23.44 45.51
C SER A 377 5.12 -22.86 44.96
N THR A 378 4.41 -22.14 45.82
CA THR A 378 3.27 -21.29 45.48
C THR A 378 3.76 -20.01 44.79
N GLU A 379 4.24 -20.13 43.57
CA GLU A 379 4.35 -18.99 42.66
C GLU A 379 3.48 -19.30 41.44
N LYS A 380 2.46 -18.47 41.21
CA LYS A 380 1.75 -18.41 39.94
C LYS A 380 2.75 -17.91 38.88
N SER A 381 3.60 -18.82 38.42
CA SER A 381 4.26 -18.71 37.13
C SER A 381 3.14 -18.55 36.10
N THR A 382 2.91 -17.31 35.66
CA THR A 382 2.07 -17.04 34.50
C THR A 382 2.86 -17.54 33.30
N GLU A 383 2.74 -18.84 33.02
CA GLU A 383 3.35 -19.44 31.84
C GLU A 383 2.89 -18.65 30.62
N LYS A 384 3.85 -17.98 29.97
CA LYS A 384 3.56 -17.14 28.81
C LYS A 384 3.10 -18.06 27.69
N SER A 385 1.80 -18.12 27.43
CA SER A 385 1.26 -18.95 26.37
C SER A 385 1.22 -18.20 25.05
N VAL A 386 1.48 -18.89 23.94
CA VAL A 386 1.39 -18.36 22.58
C VAL A 386 0.60 -19.31 21.69
N ILE A 387 -0.34 -18.76 20.91
CA ILE A 387 -1.05 -19.52 19.88
C ILE A 387 -0.33 -19.33 18.55
N LEU A 388 0.18 -20.44 17.99
CA LEU A 388 0.82 -20.48 16.69
C LEU A 388 -0.19 -20.85 15.60
N PHE A 389 -0.51 -19.87 14.74
CA PHE A 389 -1.32 -20.08 13.54
C PHE A 389 -0.40 -20.33 12.33
N HIS A 390 -0.34 -21.58 11.89
CA HIS A 390 0.48 -22.00 10.75
C HIS A 390 -0.34 -21.98 9.45
N ASP A 391 0.31 -21.67 8.33
CA ASP A 391 -0.36 -21.60 7.03
C ASP A 391 -0.44 -22.96 6.32
N THR A 392 -1.02 -22.99 5.11
CA THR A 392 -1.16 -24.23 4.33
C THR A 392 0.19 -24.83 3.96
N TRP A 393 1.16 -24.01 3.56
CA TRP A 393 2.47 -24.48 3.10
C TRP A 393 3.35 -24.90 4.27
N THR A 394 3.33 -24.17 5.39
CA THR A 394 3.99 -24.61 6.63
C THR A 394 3.42 -25.95 7.11
N ASN A 395 2.14 -26.25 6.88
CA ASN A 395 1.59 -27.53 7.30
C ASN A 395 2.03 -28.72 6.44
N TYR A 396 2.12 -28.53 5.13
CA TYR A 396 2.21 -29.64 4.16
C TYR A 396 3.51 -29.69 3.36
N ASN A 397 4.27 -28.59 3.28
CA ASN A 397 5.46 -28.47 2.43
C ASN A 397 6.69 -28.11 3.27
N GLU A 398 6.66 -26.96 3.94
CA GLU A 398 7.79 -26.39 4.66
C GLU A 398 7.64 -26.56 6.18
N THR A 399 7.43 -27.80 6.63
CA THR A 399 7.13 -28.10 8.05
C THR A 399 8.22 -27.65 8.99
N HIS A 400 9.47 -27.74 8.54
CA HIS A 400 10.66 -27.35 9.29
C HIS A 400 10.61 -25.89 9.78
N LEU A 401 9.93 -24.98 9.06
CA LEU A 401 9.75 -23.59 9.50
C LEU A 401 8.83 -23.49 10.73
N GLY A 402 7.76 -24.28 10.74
CA GLY A 402 6.86 -24.39 11.90
C GLY A 402 7.59 -25.02 13.09
N GLU A 403 8.35 -26.10 12.85
CA GLU A 403 9.15 -26.77 13.89
C GLU A 403 10.17 -25.82 14.52
N ALA A 404 10.89 -25.04 13.69
CA ALA A 404 11.84 -24.04 14.15
C ALA A 404 11.16 -22.94 14.97
N ALA A 405 9.98 -22.48 14.55
CA ALA A 405 9.19 -21.50 15.30
C ALA A 405 8.78 -22.02 16.69
N VAL A 406 8.32 -23.27 16.77
CA VAL A 406 7.99 -23.92 18.06
C VAL A 406 9.22 -24.00 18.94
N ARG A 407 10.34 -24.54 18.43
CA ARG A 407 11.59 -24.66 19.20
C ARG A 407 12.08 -23.31 19.73
N LEU A 408 12.03 -22.27 18.90
CA LEU A 408 12.45 -20.92 19.28
C LEU A 408 11.55 -20.33 20.38
N LEU A 409 10.23 -20.45 20.24
CA LEU A 409 9.27 -19.94 21.21
C LEU A 409 9.37 -20.70 22.54
N SER A 410 9.48 -22.02 22.50
CA SER A 410 9.69 -22.84 23.70
C SER A 410 11.01 -22.49 24.39
N ALA A 411 12.10 -22.31 23.65
CA ALA A 411 13.39 -21.87 24.21
C ALA A 411 13.32 -20.45 24.81
N ALA A 412 12.45 -19.59 24.29
CA ALA A 412 12.16 -18.28 24.87
C ALA A 412 11.21 -18.32 26.09
N GLY A 413 10.84 -19.52 26.56
CA GLY A 413 9.99 -19.73 27.74
C GLY A 413 8.49 -19.60 27.47
N TYR A 414 8.06 -19.70 26.21
CA TYR A 414 6.64 -19.70 25.87
C TYR A 414 6.06 -21.11 25.79
N HIS A 415 4.87 -21.30 26.36
CA HIS A 415 4.08 -22.50 26.12
C HIS A 415 3.34 -22.36 24.78
N VAL A 416 3.79 -23.08 23.76
CA VAL A 416 3.22 -23.01 22.40
C VAL A 416 1.99 -23.90 22.29
N GLN A 417 0.92 -23.36 21.72
CA GLN A 417 -0.29 -24.09 21.36
C GLN A 417 -0.61 -23.86 19.88
N LEU A 418 -1.10 -24.88 19.19
CA LEU A 418 -1.70 -24.66 17.86
C LEU A 418 -3.13 -24.15 18.02
N ALA A 419 -3.57 -23.30 17.09
CA ALA A 419 -4.94 -22.81 17.06
C ALA A 419 -5.94 -24.00 16.96
N ALA A 420 -6.83 -24.13 17.95
CA ALA A 420 -7.82 -25.20 17.99
C ALA A 420 -8.82 -25.05 16.84
N GLY A 421 -9.23 -26.17 16.24
CA GLY A 421 -10.19 -26.18 15.13
C GLY A 421 -9.68 -25.49 13.85
N ARG A 422 -8.38 -25.21 13.76
CA ARG A 422 -7.76 -24.53 12.61
C ARG A 422 -8.02 -25.29 11.32
N GLN A 423 -8.60 -24.57 10.36
CA GLN A 423 -8.74 -24.95 8.96
C GLN A 423 -7.61 -24.29 8.14
N CYS A 424 -7.73 -24.21 6.81
CA CYS A 424 -6.74 -23.57 5.96
C CYS A 424 -6.63 -22.05 6.24
N CYS A 425 -5.45 -21.44 6.09
CA CYS A 425 -5.29 -19.98 6.22
C CYS A 425 -6.02 -19.11 5.17
N GLY A 426 -6.88 -19.70 4.32
CA GLY A 426 -7.56 -19.03 3.19
C GLY A 426 -6.65 -18.48 2.07
N ARG A 427 -5.32 -18.45 2.24
CA ARG A 427 -4.41 -17.77 1.31
C ARG A 427 -4.43 -18.30 -0.13
N PRO A 428 -4.54 -19.61 -0.42
CA PRO A 428 -4.70 -20.09 -1.79
C PRO A 428 -5.95 -19.53 -2.48
N LEU A 429 -7.07 -19.44 -1.75
CA LEU A 429 -8.30 -18.84 -2.25
C LEU A 429 -8.15 -17.33 -2.46
N ILE A 430 -7.62 -16.61 -1.48
CA ILE A 430 -7.45 -15.15 -1.54
C ILE A 430 -6.54 -14.74 -2.71
N THR A 431 -5.38 -15.38 -2.84
CA THR A 431 -4.41 -15.06 -3.90
C THR A 431 -4.87 -15.54 -5.29
N GLY A 432 -5.70 -16.59 -5.34
CA GLY A 432 -6.32 -17.08 -6.56
C GLY A 432 -7.57 -16.32 -6.99
N GLY A 433 -7.95 -15.24 -6.31
CA GLY A 433 -9.13 -14.42 -6.65
C GLY A 433 -10.48 -15.05 -6.25
N GLN A 434 -10.47 -15.87 -5.21
CA GLN A 434 -11.64 -16.55 -4.64
C GLN A 434 -11.82 -16.17 -3.16
N ALA A 435 -11.55 -14.91 -2.81
CA ALA A 435 -11.60 -14.46 -1.42
C ALA A 435 -13.02 -14.57 -0.81
N ASP A 436 -14.06 -14.52 -1.63
CA ASP A 436 -15.46 -14.75 -1.27
C ASP A 436 -15.68 -16.13 -0.64
N LYS A 437 -14.88 -17.11 -1.04
CA LYS A 437 -14.93 -18.50 -0.54
C LYS A 437 -14.00 -18.75 0.64
N ALA A 438 -13.24 -17.76 1.09
CA ALA A 438 -12.24 -17.96 2.15
C ALA A 438 -12.84 -17.94 3.57
N LYS A 439 -14.02 -17.34 3.78
CA LYS A 439 -14.66 -17.22 5.11
C LYS A 439 -14.94 -18.54 5.85
N PRO A 440 -15.32 -19.64 5.18
CA PRO A 440 -15.53 -20.93 5.84
C PRO A 440 -14.24 -21.64 6.28
N TRP A 441 -13.06 -21.08 5.96
CA TRP A 441 -11.74 -21.65 6.22
C TRP A 441 -10.98 -20.89 7.32
#